data_AF-A0A1S2R4E7-F1
#
_entry.id   AF-A0A1S2R4E7-F1
#
_cell.length_a   1.000
_cell.length_b   1.000
_cell.length_c   1.000
_cell.angle_alpha   90.00
_cell.angle_beta   90.00
_cell.angle_gamma   90.00
#
_symmetry.space_group_name_H-M   'P 1'
#
loop_
_entity.id
_entity.type
_entity.pdbx_description
1 polymer ?
#
loop_
_entity_poly.entity_id
_entity_poly.type
_entity_poly.pdbx_seq_one_letter_code
_entity_poly.pdbx_strand_id
1 'polypeptide(L)'
;MYLVGFYSPKAKSGVTELSLSVYQWLKTNTTLSAAFISYGTLEKEENSNELIHEFSKLSLTEKKRKIKEMKKEFDIIIYDASSQLSEGVLNLLPIVDRLFVVGEEHRDFAVKLQQIIEFDKIFDKRVKNFITHLKGNKTYIIRESKENHVIGFNHSNKETNDIGQMIYTDYVIYYLNKKLIEKNEKVYKKIKQIPKDELSIGLYELGIDFEKALLFHNFIYLREALGQEYKESLETLFPQLIQSSFEEFLDKFRNELLFFTQFKK
;
A
#
# COMPACT_ATOMS: atom_id res chain seq x y z
N MET A 1 -6.13 1.78 -10.69
CA MET A 1 -5.71 0.48 -10.17
C MET A 1 -5.20 0.67 -8.77
N TYR A 2 -5.80 -0.05 -7.84
CA TYR A 2 -5.35 -0.19 -6.46
C TYR A 2 -4.88 -1.64 -6.27
N LEU A 3 -3.56 -1.83 -6.06
CA LEU A 3 -2.94 -3.14 -5.89
C LEU A 3 -2.80 -3.44 -4.39
N VAL A 4 -3.42 -4.52 -3.93
CA VAL A 4 -3.37 -4.95 -2.54
C VAL A 4 -2.52 -6.22 -2.44
N GLY A 5 -1.41 -6.13 -1.72
CA GLY A 5 -0.51 -7.25 -1.49
C GLY A 5 -0.89 -7.99 -0.21
N PHE A 6 -0.85 -9.32 -0.25
CA PHE A 6 -0.92 -10.19 0.91
C PHE A 6 0.37 -10.97 1.02
N TYR A 7 0.99 -10.96 2.20
CA TYR A 7 2.30 -11.57 2.41
C TYR A 7 2.39 -12.24 3.77
N SER A 8 3.05 -13.40 3.83
CA SER A 8 3.52 -13.96 5.10
C SER A 8 4.93 -14.53 4.93
N PRO A 9 5.81 -14.32 5.93
CA PRO A 9 7.13 -14.93 5.96
C PRO A 9 7.11 -16.42 6.39
N LYS A 10 5.95 -16.96 6.78
CA LYS A 10 5.73 -18.35 7.20
C LYS A 10 4.99 -19.11 6.09
N ALA A 11 5.45 -20.31 5.77
CA ALA A 11 4.73 -21.20 4.88
C ALA A 11 3.48 -21.75 5.59
N LYS A 12 2.38 -21.96 4.84
CA LYS A 12 1.10 -22.49 5.36
C LYS A 12 0.45 -21.63 6.46
N SER A 13 0.59 -20.31 6.37
CA SER A 13 -0.05 -19.33 7.26
C SER A 13 -1.49 -18.99 6.88
N GLY A 14 -2.06 -19.64 5.85
CA GLY A 14 -3.41 -19.37 5.40
C GLY A 14 -3.57 -18.09 4.56
N VAL A 15 -2.46 -17.45 4.13
CA VAL A 15 -2.49 -16.19 3.37
C VAL A 15 -3.18 -16.35 2.02
N THR A 16 -2.89 -17.43 1.31
CA THR A 16 -3.49 -17.70 0.00
C THR A 16 -5.00 -17.83 0.16
N GLU A 17 -5.46 -18.61 1.14
CA GLU A 17 -6.88 -18.80 1.42
C GLU A 17 -7.56 -17.49 1.86
N LEU A 18 -6.92 -16.71 2.73
CA LEU A 18 -7.43 -15.41 3.17
C LEU A 18 -7.55 -14.43 2.00
N SER A 19 -6.48 -14.27 1.22
CA SER A 19 -6.46 -13.35 0.08
C SER A 19 -7.46 -13.75 -1.00
N LEU A 20 -7.63 -15.05 -1.28
CA LEU A 20 -8.67 -15.57 -2.16
C LEU A 20 -10.07 -15.28 -1.61
N SER A 21 -10.29 -15.48 -0.31
CA SER A 21 -11.58 -15.19 0.34
C SER A 21 -11.93 -13.71 0.26
N VAL A 22 -10.96 -12.82 0.46
CA VAL A 22 -11.13 -11.36 0.32
C VAL A 22 -11.42 -10.99 -1.12
N TYR A 23 -10.74 -11.60 -2.09
CA TYR A 23 -11.01 -11.41 -3.50
C TYR A 23 -12.45 -11.82 -3.88
N GLN A 24 -12.90 -12.99 -3.43
CA GLN A 24 -14.29 -13.44 -3.63
C GLN A 24 -15.27 -12.49 -2.94
N TRP A 25 -14.97 -12.03 -1.72
CA TRP A 25 -15.79 -11.07 -1.02
C TRP A 25 -15.98 -9.78 -1.81
N LEU A 26 -14.90 -9.23 -2.39
CA LEU A 26 -14.97 -8.01 -3.22
C LEU A 26 -15.90 -8.20 -4.42
N LYS A 27 -15.83 -9.37 -5.08
CA LYS A 27 -16.71 -9.71 -6.21
C LYS A 27 -18.17 -9.85 -5.82
N THR A 28 -18.45 -10.42 -4.65
CA THR A 28 -19.83 -10.67 -4.21
C THR A 28 -20.49 -9.42 -3.62
N ASN A 29 -19.73 -8.58 -2.93
CA ASN A 29 -20.28 -7.50 -2.10
C ASN A 29 -20.09 -6.10 -2.72
N THR A 30 -19.40 -5.98 -3.85
CA THR A 30 -19.15 -4.70 -4.51
C THR A 30 -19.40 -4.79 -6.00
N THR A 31 -19.59 -3.63 -6.65
CA THR A 31 -19.66 -3.54 -8.12
C THR A 31 -18.30 -3.31 -8.77
N LEU A 32 -17.20 -3.41 -8.01
CA LEU A 32 -15.86 -3.17 -8.50
C LEU A 32 -15.35 -4.39 -9.28
N SER A 33 -14.60 -4.12 -10.35
CA SER A 33 -13.87 -5.15 -11.07
C SER A 33 -12.61 -5.53 -10.28
N ALA A 34 -12.59 -6.75 -9.74
CA ALA A 34 -11.48 -7.27 -8.96
C ALA A 34 -10.77 -8.39 -9.73
N ALA A 35 -9.43 -8.43 -9.64
CA ALA A 35 -8.62 -9.50 -10.18
C ALA A 35 -7.68 -10.08 -9.12
N PHE A 36 -7.20 -11.30 -9.35
CA PHE A 36 -6.35 -12.04 -8.42
C PHE A 36 -5.06 -12.52 -9.09
N ILE A 37 -3.94 -12.33 -8.42
CA ILE A 37 -2.63 -12.86 -8.82
C ILE A 37 -2.07 -13.68 -7.67
N SER A 38 -1.92 -15.00 -7.85
CA SER A 38 -1.15 -15.85 -6.95
C SER A 38 0.28 -16.04 -7.44
N TYR A 39 1.24 -15.82 -6.55
CA TYR A 39 2.63 -16.17 -6.80
C TYR A 39 2.81 -17.69 -6.97
N GLY A 40 2.08 -18.49 -6.19
CA GLY A 40 2.08 -19.95 -6.21
C GLY A 40 1.00 -20.57 -7.11
N THR A 41 0.92 -21.89 -7.13
CA THR A 41 -0.12 -22.65 -7.84
C THR A 41 -1.40 -22.69 -6.99
N LEU A 42 -2.56 -22.51 -7.64
CA LEU A 42 -3.87 -22.71 -7.03
C LEU A 42 -4.51 -23.97 -7.62
N GLU A 43 -4.47 -25.09 -6.91
CA GLU A 43 -4.89 -26.39 -7.46
C GLU A 43 -6.38 -26.47 -7.82
N LYS A 44 -7.22 -25.62 -7.21
CA LYS A 44 -8.68 -25.62 -7.37
C LYS A 44 -9.20 -24.53 -8.32
N GLU A 45 -8.33 -23.67 -8.81
CA GLU A 45 -8.70 -22.50 -9.62
C GLU A 45 -8.04 -22.60 -10.98
N GLU A 46 -8.76 -22.26 -12.05
CA GLU A 46 -8.20 -22.20 -13.39
C GLU A 46 -7.61 -20.81 -13.68
N ASN A 47 -6.51 -20.79 -14.45
CA ASN A 47 -5.96 -19.55 -14.98
C ASN A 47 -6.96 -18.87 -15.94
N SER A 48 -7.20 -17.58 -15.71
CA SER A 48 -8.00 -16.71 -16.57
C SER A 48 -7.35 -15.32 -16.68
N ASN A 49 -7.98 -14.39 -17.40
CA ASN A 49 -7.52 -12.99 -17.45
C ASN A 49 -7.71 -12.28 -16.10
N GLU A 50 -8.68 -12.73 -15.30
CA GLU A 50 -9.02 -12.18 -13.99
C GLU A 50 -8.24 -12.84 -12.86
N LEU A 51 -8.03 -14.16 -12.91
CA LEU A 51 -7.31 -14.94 -11.90
C LEU A 51 -6.09 -15.60 -12.53
N ILE A 52 -4.90 -15.15 -12.13
CA ILE A 52 -3.63 -15.69 -12.61
C ILE A 52 -2.90 -16.34 -11.45
N HIS A 53 -2.55 -17.63 -11.58
CA HIS A 53 -1.69 -18.33 -10.64
C HIS A 53 -0.41 -18.80 -11.34
N GLU A 54 0.52 -19.35 -10.56
CA GLU A 54 1.89 -19.66 -10.99
C GLU A 54 2.64 -18.43 -11.51
N PHE A 55 2.30 -17.25 -10.97
CA PHE A 55 2.92 -16.00 -11.39
C PHE A 55 4.44 -16.04 -11.18
N SER A 56 4.92 -16.82 -10.22
CA SER A 56 6.35 -17.08 -9.98
C SER A 56 7.11 -17.55 -11.22
N LYS A 57 6.50 -18.37 -12.10
CA LYS A 57 7.12 -18.93 -13.31
C LYS A 57 7.36 -17.90 -14.43
N LEU A 58 6.68 -16.76 -14.36
CA LEU A 58 6.82 -15.69 -15.36
C LEU A 58 8.13 -14.90 -15.15
N SER A 59 8.73 -14.44 -16.25
CA SER A 59 9.84 -13.48 -16.19
C SER A 59 9.39 -12.15 -15.60
N LEU A 60 10.32 -11.35 -15.07
CA LEU A 60 10.00 -10.03 -14.52
C LEU A 60 9.31 -9.11 -15.55
N THR A 61 9.70 -9.19 -16.82
CA THR A 61 9.10 -8.41 -17.91
C THR A 61 7.65 -8.82 -18.15
N GLU A 62 7.38 -10.13 -18.16
CA GLU A 62 6.00 -10.65 -18.30
C GLU A 62 5.14 -10.30 -17.11
N LYS A 63 5.67 -10.44 -15.88
CA LYS A 63 5.00 -10.02 -14.65
C LYS A 63 4.56 -8.56 -14.74
N LYS A 64 5.49 -7.67 -15.09
CA LYS A 64 5.22 -6.22 -15.25
C LYS A 64 4.18 -5.95 -16.35
N ARG A 65 4.27 -6.66 -17.47
CA ARG A 65 3.32 -6.51 -18.59
C ARG A 65 1.91 -6.94 -18.19
N LYS A 66 1.74 -8.14 -17.61
CA LYS A 66 0.45 -8.64 -17.13
C LYS A 66 -0.16 -7.69 -16.10
N ILE A 67 0.62 -7.26 -15.13
CA ILE A 67 0.17 -6.27 -14.15
C ILE A 67 -0.31 -5.00 -14.88
N LYS A 68 0.46 -4.48 -15.85
CA LYS A 68 0.09 -3.29 -16.64
C LYS A 68 -1.22 -3.47 -17.42
N GLU A 69 -1.46 -4.64 -17.99
CA GLU A 69 -2.71 -4.98 -18.69
C GLU A 69 -3.87 -5.00 -17.70
N MET A 70 -3.73 -5.72 -16.58
CA MET A 70 -4.74 -5.77 -15.53
C MET A 70 -5.02 -4.41 -14.90
N LYS A 71 -4.02 -3.51 -14.80
CA LYS A 71 -4.21 -2.13 -14.29
C LYS A 71 -5.24 -1.32 -15.09
N LYS A 72 -5.46 -1.69 -16.35
CA LYS A 72 -6.39 -1.01 -17.26
C LYS A 72 -7.79 -1.59 -17.17
N GLU A 73 -7.90 -2.88 -16.87
CA GLU A 73 -9.13 -3.65 -16.91
C GLU A 73 -9.82 -3.73 -15.55
N PHE A 74 -9.04 -3.71 -14.46
CA PHE A 74 -9.54 -3.94 -13.11
C PHE A 74 -9.32 -2.74 -12.18
N ASP A 75 -10.31 -2.51 -11.32
CA ASP A 75 -10.29 -1.50 -10.27
C ASP A 75 -9.27 -1.88 -9.19
N ILE A 76 -9.39 -3.11 -8.68
CA ILE A 76 -8.61 -3.68 -7.60
C ILE A 76 -7.91 -4.94 -8.08
N ILE A 77 -6.63 -5.09 -7.73
CA ILE A 77 -5.90 -6.34 -7.93
C ILE A 77 -5.45 -6.83 -6.56
N ILE A 78 -5.80 -8.07 -6.22
CA ILE A 78 -5.28 -8.76 -5.05
C ILE A 78 -4.06 -9.57 -5.50
N TYR A 79 -2.92 -9.32 -4.86
CA TYR A 79 -1.66 -10.02 -5.12
C TYR A 79 -1.27 -10.84 -3.90
N ASP A 80 -1.43 -12.15 -4.02
CA ASP A 80 -0.92 -13.11 -3.05
C ASP A 80 0.57 -13.37 -3.31
N ALA A 81 1.39 -12.78 -2.45
CA ALA A 81 2.84 -12.91 -2.45
C ALA A 81 3.33 -14.08 -1.57
N SER A 82 2.46 -15.02 -1.17
CA SER A 82 2.83 -16.13 -0.31
C SER A 82 3.82 -17.08 -0.99
N SER A 83 5.09 -16.80 -0.79
CA SER A 83 6.20 -17.72 -0.97
C SER A 83 7.39 -17.12 -0.22
N GLN A 84 8.35 -17.95 0.14
CA GLN A 84 9.62 -17.53 0.74
C GLN A 84 10.16 -16.26 0.06
N LEU A 85 10.76 -15.35 0.85
CA LEU A 85 11.34 -14.06 0.40
C LEU A 85 12.20 -14.24 -0.85
N SER A 86 11.56 -14.18 -2.01
CA SER A 86 12.20 -14.34 -3.29
C SER A 86 12.37 -12.96 -3.92
N GLU A 87 13.43 -12.81 -4.70
CA GLU A 87 13.73 -11.57 -5.41
C GLU A 87 12.54 -11.10 -6.28
N GLY A 88 11.76 -12.06 -6.81
CA GLY A 88 10.53 -11.80 -7.55
C GLY A 88 9.45 -11.10 -6.73
N VAL A 89 9.24 -11.51 -5.48
CA VAL A 89 8.29 -10.88 -4.55
C VAL A 89 8.79 -9.48 -4.16
N LEU A 90 10.07 -9.36 -3.78
CA LEU A 90 10.67 -8.07 -3.40
C LEU A 90 10.63 -7.03 -4.52
N ASN A 91 10.70 -7.46 -5.78
CA ASN A 91 10.58 -6.58 -6.94
C ASN A 91 9.15 -6.07 -7.19
N LEU A 92 8.13 -6.75 -6.65
CA LEU A 92 6.72 -6.41 -6.83
C LEU A 92 6.10 -5.71 -5.62
N LEU A 93 6.73 -5.76 -4.44
CA LEU A 93 6.24 -5.02 -3.27
C LEU A 93 6.22 -3.49 -3.45
N PRO A 94 7.19 -2.83 -4.13
CA PRO A 94 7.16 -1.38 -4.32
C PRO A 94 6.00 -0.84 -5.17
N ILE A 95 5.28 -1.70 -5.89
CA ILE A 95 4.14 -1.29 -6.72
C ILE A 95 2.79 -1.53 -6.04
N VAL A 96 2.81 -2.09 -4.83
CA VAL A 96 1.62 -2.37 -4.01
C VAL A 96 1.17 -1.07 -3.33
N ASP A 97 -0.11 -0.75 -3.45
CA ASP A 97 -0.71 0.43 -2.82
C ASP A 97 -1.02 0.18 -1.34
N ARG A 98 -1.29 -1.07 -0.95
CA ARG A 98 -1.54 -1.52 0.43
C ARG A 98 -1.04 -2.93 0.68
N LEU A 99 -0.32 -3.13 1.78
CA LEU A 99 0.25 -4.44 2.13
C LEU A 99 -0.36 -4.98 3.43
N PHE A 100 -0.94 -6.18 3.34
CA PHE A 100 -1.34 -6.98 4.48
C PHE A 100 -0.24 -8.01 4.77
N VAL A 101 0.33 -7.91 5.96
CA VAL A 101 1.34 -8.86 6.43
C VAL A 101 0.69 -9.76 7.48
N VAL A 102 0.69 -11.05 7.20
CA VAL A 102 0.18 -12.10 8.07
C VAL A 102 1.33 -12.71 8.87
N GLY A 103 1.22 -12.67 10.19
CA GLY A 103 2.20 -13.29 11.09
C GLY A 103 1.62 -13.67 12.46
N GLU A 104 2.29 -14.61 13.12
CA GLU A 104 2.11 -14.88 14.55
C GLU A 104 2.88 -13.86 15.39
N GLU A 105 2.42 -13.60 16.63
CA GLU A 105 3.27 -12.98 17.66
C GLU A 105 4.37 -13.97 18.09
N HIS A 106 5.50 -14.00 17.38
CA HIS A 106 6.75 -14.55 17.91
C HIS A 106 7.98 -13.91 17.24
N ARG A 107 9.09 -13.96 17.99
CA ARG A 107 10.43 -13.45 17.68
C ARG A 107 10.89 -13.76 16.25
N ASP A 108 10.45 -14.87 15.64
CA ASP A 108 10.80 -15.25 14.27
C ASP A 108 10.19 -14.35 13.19
N PHE A 109 8.97 -13.83 13.40
CA PHE A 109 8.38 -12.82 12.52
C PHE A 109 9.17 -11.51 12.60
N ALA A 110 9.48 -11.07 13.83
CA ALA A 110 10.30 -9.89 14.07
C ALA A 110 11.73 -10.07 13.53
N VAL A 111 12.34 -11.25 13.69
CA VAL A 111 13.66 -11.60 13.17
C VAL A 111 13.64 -11.69 11.65
N LYS A 112 12.60 -12.21 11.00
CA LYS A 112 12.51 -12.21 9.53
C LYS A 112 12.22 -10.83 8.98
N LEU A 113 11.36 -10.03 9.63
CA LEU A 113 11.17 -8.61 9.30
C LEU A 113 12.48 -7.84 9.47
N GLN A 114 13.21 -8.10 10.55
CA GLN A 114 14.54 -7.57 10.82
C GLN A 114 15.56 -8.06 9.79
N GLN A 115 15.51 -9.31 9.34
CA GLN A 115 16.36 -9.82 8.26
C GLN A 115 16.03 -9.13 6.93
N ILE A 116 14.76 -8.86 6.62
CA ILE A 116 14.39 -8.02 5.46
C ILE A 116 14.98 -6.61 5.61
N ILE A 117 14.95 -6.08 6.83
CA ILE A 117 15.54 -4.78 7.18
C ILE A 117 17.08 -4.83 7.20
N GLU A 118 17.74 -5.97 7.44
CA GLU A 118 19.20 -6.14 7.57
C GLU A 118 19.87 -6.59 6.27
N PHE A 119 19.15 -7.28 5.37
CA PHE A 119 19.54 -7.50 3.97
C PHE A 119 19.71 -6.17 3.19
N ASP A 120 19.39 -5.02 3.82
CA ASP A 120 19.76 -3.62 3.52
C ASP A 120 21.14 -3.46 2.89
N LYS A 121 22.12 -4.25 3.35
CA LYS A 121 23.51 -4.04 2.95
C LYS A 121 23.80 -4.50 1.52
N ILE A 122 22.93 -5.26 0.87
CA ILE A 122 23.24 -5.89 -0.42
C ILE A 122 22.32 -5.42 -1.58
N PHE A 123 21.15 -4.80 -1.33
CA PHE A 123 20.25 -4.35 -2.41
C PHE A 123 19.63 -2.94 -2.29
N ASP A 124 20.26 -2.04 -3.03
CA ASP A 124 19.83 -0.83 -3.76
C ASP A 124 18.33 -0.40 -3.75
N LYS A 125 18.06 0.86 -3.35
CA LYS A 125 16.84 1.74 -3.38
C LYS A 125 15.44 1.11 -3.14
N ARG A 126 15.13 -0.02 -3.74
CA ARG A 126 13.84 -0.74 -3.70
C ARG A 126 13.48 -1.25 -2.30
N VAL A 127 14.46 -1.72 -1.55
CA VAL A 127 14.28 -2.19 -0.16
C VAL A 127 13.98 -1.01 0.78
N LYS A 128 14.61 0.15 0.56
CA LYS A 128 14.28 1.38 1.31
C LYS A 128 12.83 1.80 1.09
N ASN A 129 12.34 1.79 -0.14
CA ASN A 129 10.93 2.09 -0.44
C ASN A 129 9.97 1.10 0.23
N PHE A 130 10.32 -0.18 0.26
CA PHE A 130 9.55 -1.20 0.99
C PHE A 130 9.54 -0.95 2.50
N ILE A 131 10.69 -0.68 3.12
CA ILE A 131 10.78 -0.37 4.56
C ILE A 131 10.03 0.92 4.89
N THR A 132 10.12 1.95 4.04
CA THR A 132 9.32 3.18 4.17
C THR A 132 7.82 2.88 4.06
N HIS A 133 7.41 1.97 3.17
CA HIS A 133 6.01 1.55 3.04
C HIS A 133 5.54 0.76 4.28
N LEU A 134 6.39 -0.11 4.84
CA LEU A 134 6.14 -0.81 6.10
C LEU A 134 6.00 0.15 7.29
N LYS A 135 6.84 1.20 7.33
CA LYS A 135 6.83 2.24 8.37
C LYS A 135 5.71 3.28 8.18
N GLY A 136 5.11 3.34 6.99
CA GLY A 136 3.98 4.22 6.68
C GLY A 136 2.63 3.57 7.05
N ASN A 137 1.60 4.40 7.22
CA ASN A 137 0.22 4.03 7.65
C ASN A 137 -0.56 3.07 6.70
N LYS A 138 0.10 2.34 5.81
CA LYS A 138 -0.53 1.49 4.78
C LYS A 138 -0.22 -0.01 4.92
N THR A 139 0.51 -0.40 5.97
CA THR A 139 0.79 -1.80 6.27
C THR A 139 0.00 -2.26 7.48
N TYR A 140 -0.77 -3.34 7.33
CA TYR A 140 -1.53 -3.95 8.42
C TYR A 140 -0.91 -5.29 8.79
N ILE A 141 -0.58 -5.44 10.07
CA ILE A 141 -0.13 -6.73 10.62
C ILE A 141 -1.37 -7.46 11.12
N ILE A 142 -1.76 -8.52 10.41
CA ILE A 142 -2.87 -9.39 10.80
C ILE A 142 -2.30 -10.49 11.70
N ARG A 143 -2.86 -10.62 12.91
CA ARG A 143 -2.44 -11.60 13.92
C ARG A 143 -3.19 -12.92 13.72
N GLU A 144 -2.48 -14.04 13.70
CA GLU A 144 -3.11 -15.37 13.77
C GLU A 144 -3.78 -15.55 15.15
N SER A 145 -5.08 -15.88 15.20
CA SER A 145 -5.80 -16.16 16.44
C SER A 145 -5.44 -17.56 16.99
N LYS A 146 -5.10 -17.65 18.28
CA LYS A 146 -4.77 -18.91 18.98
C LYS A 146 -5.99 -19.66 19.54
N GLU A 147 -7.21 -19.13 19.39
CA GLU A 147 -8.38 -19.63 20.13
C GLU A 147 -8.87 -21.01 19.70
N ASN A 148 -8.54 -21.47 18.49
CA ASN A 148 -8.75 -22.85 18.07
C ASN A 148 -7.42 -23.41 17.59
N HIS A 149 -6.97 -24.54 18.14
CA HIS A 149 -5.71 -25.21 17.78
C HIS A 149 -5.71 -25.82 16.36
N VAL A 150 -6.11 -25.03 15.37
CA VAL A 150 -5.95 -25.27 13.94
C VAL A 150 -5.02 -24.16 13.45
N ILE A 151 -3.85 -24.56 12.96
CA ILE A 151 -2.87 -23.64 12.38
C ILE A 151 -3.50 -23.03 11.12
N GLY A 152 -3.84 -21.75 11.18
CA GLY A 152 -4.54 -21.00 10.13
C GLY A 152 -5.53 -20.01 10.75
N PHE A 153 -5.78 -18.88 10.09
CA PHE A 153 -6.81 -17.94 10.52
C PHE A 153 -8.10 -18.67 10.82
N ASN A 154 -8.70 -18.37 11.98
CA ASN A 154 -10.05 -18.81 12.28
C ASN A 154 -10.92 -18.23 11.16
N HIS A 155 -11.45 -19.10 10.29
CA HIS A 155 -12.36 -18.83 9.18
C HIS A 155 -13.69 -18.21 9.65
N SER A 156 -13.65 -17.19 10.48
CA SER A 156 -14.83 -16.39 10.76
C SER A 156 -15.03 -15.50 9.55
N ASN A 157 -16.23 -15.53 8.96
CA ASN A 157 -16.64 -14.59 7.91
C ASN A 157 -16.35 -13.12 8.27
N LYS A 158 -16.15 -12.82 9.56
CA LYS A 158 -15.86 -11.49 10.10
C LYS A 158 -14.51 -10.93 9.62
N GLU A 159 -13.41 -11.69 9.66
CA GLU A 159 -12.08 -11.15 9.27
C GLU A 159 -12.03 -10.81 7.77
N THR A 160 -12.57 -11.70 6.93
CA THR A 160 -12.72 -11.45 5.49
C THR A 160 -13.60 -10.23 5.21
N ASN A 161 -14.73 -10.09 5.92
CA ASN A 161 -15.61 -8.93 5.79
C ASN A 161 -14.90 -7.63 6.18
N ASP A 162 -14.20 -7.61 7.31
CA ASP A 162 -13.50 -6.42 7.82
C ASP A 162 -12.38 -6.00 6.86
N ILE A 163 -11.57 -6.94 6.38
CA ILE A 163 -10.49 -6.68 5.40
C ILE A 163 -11.08 -6.25 4.05
N GLY A 164 -12.12 -6.93 3.58
CA GLY A 164 -12.81 -6.58 2.34
C GLY A 164 -13.38 -5.17 2.37
N GLN A 165 -14.07 -4.80 3.45
CA GLN A 165 -14.64 -3.47 3.65
C GLN A 165 -13.56 -2.39 3.74
N MET A 166 -12.44 -2.69 4.40
CA MET A 166 -11.29 -1.79 4.46
C MET A 166 -10.72 -1.55 3.06
N ILE A 167 -10.40 -2.61 2.31
CA ILE A 167 -9.88 -2.50 0.93
C ILE A 167 -10.84 -1.71 0.04
N TYR A 168 -12.15 -1.97 0.13
CA TYR A 168 -13.16 -1.22 -0.62
C TYR A 168 -13.12 0.27 -0.27
N THR A 169 -13.13 0.60 1.02
CA THR A 169 -13.09 1.99 1.50
C THR A 169 -11.82 2.70 1.02
N ASP A 170 -10.68 2.03 1.10
CA ASP A 170 -9.40 2.57 0.64
C ASP A 170 -9.37 2.79 -0.87
N TYR A 171 -9.93 1.86 -1.65
CA TYR A 171 -10.09 2.04 -3.09
C TYR A 171 -10.95 3.25 -3.41
N VAL A 172 -12.09 3.42 -2.73
CA VAL A 172 -12.98 4.57 -2.95
C VAL A 172 -12.24 5.88 -2.66
N ILE A 173 -11.52 5.96 -1.54
CA ILE A 173 -10.70 7.13 -1.20
C ILE A 173 -9.62 7.37 -2.26
N TYR A 174 -8.91 6.32 -2.67
CA TYR A 174 -7.90 6.38 -3.73
C TYR A 174 -8.50 6.93 -5.05
N TYR A 175 -9.65 6.40 -5.45
CA TYR A 175 -10.35 6.81 -6.67
C TYR A 175 -10.78 8.27 -6.60
N LEU A 176 -11.40 8.71 -5.51
CA LEU A 176 -11.83 10.09 -5.30
C LEU A 176 -10.63 11.05 -5.32
N ASN A 177 -9.54 10.70 -4.64
CA ASN A 177 -8.31 11.50 -4.65
C ASN A 177 -7.72 11.63 -6.05
N LYS A 178 -7.69 10.52 -6.81
CA LYS A 178 -7.22 10.54 -8.19
C LYS A 178 -8.10 11.43 -9.07
N LYS A 179 -9.42 11.32 -8.95
CA LYS A 179 -10.37 12.18 -9.68
C LYS A 179 -10.24 13.64 -9.31
N LEU A 180 -9.95 13.94 -8.06
CA LEU A 180 -9.67 15.30 -7.62
C LEU A 180 -8.39 15.86 -8.25
N ILE A 181 -7.32 15.07 -8.31
CA ILE A 181 -6.08 15.46 -8.98
C ILE A 181 -6.33 15.69 -10.47
N GLU A 182 -7.05 14.79 -11.15
CA GLU A 182 -7.43 14.94 -12.56
C GLU A 182 -8.23 16.24 -12.79
N LYS A 183 -9.22 16.53 -11.94
CA LYS A 183 -10.02 17.76 -12.00
C LYS A 183 -9.16 19.03 -11.83
N ASN A 184 -8.09 18.95 -11.04
CA ASN A 184 -7.21 20.07 -10.73
C ASN A 184 -5.85 19.97 -11.44
N GLU A 185 -5.75 19.24 -12.54
CA GLU A 185 -4.48 18.89 -13.19
C GLU A 185 -3.61 20.12 -13.49
N LYS A 186 -4.21 21.22 -13.94
CA LYS A 186 -3.50 22.47 -14.25
C LYS A 186 -2.79 23.05 -13.03
N VAL A 187 -3.46 23.10 -11.89
CA VAL A 187 -2.90 23.61 -10.63
C VAL A 187 -1.86 22.63 -10.11
N TYR A 188 -2.18 21.34 -10.09
CA TYR A 188 -1.27 20.30 -9.63
C TYR A 188 0.04 20.25 -10.43
N LYS A 189 -0.02 20.45 -11.76
CA LYS A 189 1.17 20.56 -12.62
C LYS A 189 2.08 21.73 -12.22
N LYS A 190 1.50 22.89 -11.90
CA LYS A 190 2.26 24.05 -11.41
C LYS A 190 2.93 23.73 -10.08
N ILE A 191 2.19 23.15 -9.13
CA ILE A 191 2.74 22.77 -7.81
C ILE A 191 3.91 21.79 -7.96
N LYS A 192 3.79 20.78 -8.84
CA LYS A 192 4.86 19.81 -9.12
C LYS A 192 6.17 20.42 -9.66
N GLN A 193 6.11 21.64 -10.21
CA GLN A 193 7.27 22.35 -10.74
C GLN A 193 7.94 23.25 -9.70
N ILE A 194 7.28 23.52 -8.56
CA ILE A 194 7.85 24.37 -7.52
C ILE A 194 9.04 23.64 -6.88
N PRO A 195 10.23 24.27 -6.82
CA PRO A 195 11.37 23.73 -6.09
C PRO A 195 11.00 23.47 -4.62
N LYS A 196 11.52 22.37 -4.08
CA LYS A 196 11.21 21.93 -2.71
C LYS A 196 11.41 23.02 -1.67
N ASP A 197 12.50 23.78 -1.76
CA ASP A 197 12.85 24.79 -0.77
C ASP A 197 12.00 26.06 -0.89
N GLU A 198 11.28 26.23 -2.00
CA GLU A 198 10.41 27.37 -2.29
C GLU A 198 8.92 27.00 -2.24
N LEU A 199 8.59 25.77 -1.80
CA LEU A 199 7.23 25.23 -1.90
C LEU A 199 6.17 26.11 -1.22
N SER A 200 6.42 26.58 0.01
CA SER A 200 5.47 27.45 0.73
C SER A 200 5.21 28.77 -0.01
N ILE A 201 6.25 29.43 -0.53
CA ILE A 201 6.14 30.68 -1.27
C ILE A 201 5.38 30.45 -2.58
N GLY A 202 5.79 29.44 -3.36
CA GLY A 202 5.14 29.14 -4.64
C GLY A 202 3.68 28.71 -4.47
N LEU A 203 3.32 28.04 -3.37
CA LEU A 203 1.91 27.72 -3.06
C LEU A 203 1.10 28.97 -2.71
N TYR A 204 1.69 29.89 -1.94
CA TYR A 204 1.06 31.17 -1.61
C TYR A 204 0.80 32.01 -2.86
N GLU A 205 1.76 32.06 -3.79
CA GLU A 205 1.59 32.73 -5.10
C GLU A 205 0.51 32.08 -5.97
N LEU A 206 0.23 30.79 -5.78
CA LEU A 206 -0.88 30.08 -6.41
C LEU A 206 -2.23 30.31 -5.71
N GLY A 207 -2.28 31.14 -4.66
CA GLY A 207 -3.50 31.53 -3.96
C GLY A 207 -3.88 30.61 -2.79
N ILE A 208 -2.97 29.77 -2.30
CA ILE A 208 -3.17 29.02 -1.06
C ILE A 208 -2.85 29.93 0.13
N ASP A 209 -3.69 29.93 1.17
CA ASP A 209 -3.40 30.69 2.40
C ASP A 209 -2.01 30.37 2.96
N PHE A 210 -1.29 31.41 3.37
CA PHE A 210 0.12 31.32 3.76
C PHE A 210 0.36 30.27 4.86
N GLU A 211 -0.49 30.24 5.89
CA GLU A 211 -0.37 29.28 7.01
C GLU A 211 -0.53 27.84 6.53
N LYS A 212 -1.49 27.61 5.63
CA LYS A 212 -1.74 26.29 5.05
C LYS A 212 -0.63 25.88 4.09
N ALA A 213 -0.08 26.81 3.32
CA ALA A 213 1.07 26.60 2.45
C ALA A 213 2.33 26.21 3.25
N LEU A 214 2.58 26.91 4.36
CA LEU A 214 3.68 26.60 5.27
C LEU A 214 3.50 25.24 5.95
N LEU A 215 2.29 24.94 6.43
CA LEU A 215 1.98 23.63 7.00
C LEU A 215 2.17 22.51 5.98
N PHE A 216 1.72 22.70 4.74
CA PHE A 216 1.91 21.74 3.66
C PHE A 216 3.39 21.49 3.38
N HIS A 217 4.19 22.55 3.31
CA HIS A 217 5.64 22.46 3.13
C HIS A 217 6.30 21.63 4.25
N ASN A 218 5.95 21.90 5.50
CA ASN A 218 6.44 21.12 6.64
C ASN A 218 5.99 19.65 6.59
N PHE A 219 4.77 19.39 6.13
CA PHE A 219 4.26 18.04 5.96
C PHE A 219 5.05 17.28 4.88
N ILE A 220 5.39 17.94 3.78
CA ILE A 220 6.25 17.36 2.74
C ILE A 220 7.63 17.01 3.29
N TYR A 221 8.26 17.91 4.06
CA TYR A 221 9.53 17.61 4.71
C TYR A 221 9.46 16.41 5.67
N LEU A 222 8.37 16.29 6.44
CA LEU A 222 8.15 15.13 7.31
C LEU A 222 8.08 13.84 6.48
N ARG A 223 7.37 13.83 5.35
CA ARG A 223 7.28 12.66 4.45
C ARG A 223 8.61 12.28 3.85
N GLU A 224 9.40 13.26 3.44
CA GLU A 224 10.74 13.01 2.91
C GLU A 224 11.71 12.50 3.99
N ALA A 225 11.61 13.00 5.22
CA ALA A 225 12.35 12.47 6.36
C ALA A 225 11.97 11.01 6.68
N LEU A 226 10.73 10.62 6.37
CA LEU A 226 10.25 9.23 6.42
C LEU A 226 10.67 8.42 5.18
N GLY A 227 11.36 9.02 4.21
CA GLY A 227 11.92 8.35 3.04
C GLY A 227 11.02 8.33 1.81
N GLN A 228 9.93 9.12 1.77
CA GLN A 228 9.12 9.30 0.55
C GLN A 228 9.79 10.28 -0.41
N GLU A 229 9.64 10.09 -1.72
CA GLU A 229 10.14 11.07 -2.68
C GLU A 229 9.25 12.34 -2.67
N TYR A 230 9.85 13.51 -2.90
CA TYR A 230 9.15 14.80 -2.95
C TYR A 230 7.89 14.77 -3.83
N LYS A 231 8.01 14.27 -5.07
CA LYS A 231 6.91 14.22 -6.02
C LYS A 231 5.78 13.27 -5.60
N GLU A 232 6.11 12.18 -4.93
CA GLU A 232 5.13 11.23 -4.39
C GLU A 232 4.40 11.82 -3.18
N SER A 233 5.13 12.56 -2.34
CA SER A 233 4.58 13.26 -1.19
C SER A 233 3.59 14.35 -1.62
N LEU A 234 3.94 15.12 -2.66
CA LEU A 234 3.02 16.09 -3.28
C LEU A 234 1.73 15.42 -3.76
N GLU A 235 1.83 14.29 -4.46
CA GLU A 235 0.67 13.56 -4.98
C GLU A 235 -0.26 13.08 -3.87
N THR A 236 0.33 12.54 -2.81
CA THR A 236 -0.40 11.92 -1.70
C THR A 236 -1.09 12.97 -0.83
N LEU A 237 -0.48 14.14 -0.64
CA LEU A 237 -0.99 15.20 0.22
C LEU A 237 -1.85 16.24 -0.53
N PHE A 238 -1.73 16.34 -1.86
CA PHE A 238 -2.48 17.33 -2.65
C PHE A 238 -4.00 17.32 -2.39
N PRO A 239 -4.69 16.17 -2.28
CA PRO A 239 -6.12 16.19 -1.96
C PRO A 239 -6.46 16.93 -0.67
N GLN A 240 -5.66 16.75 0.39
CA GLN A 240 -5.86 17.48 1.66
C GLN A 240 -5.54 18.96 1.53
N LEU A 241 -4.50 19.31 0.76
CA LEU A 241 -4.19 20.71 0.48
C LEU A 241 -5.39 21.45 -0.13
N ILE A 242 -6.15 20.78 -1.00
CA ILE A 242 -7.28 21.41 -1.69
C ILE A 242 -8.58 21.33 -0.89
N GLN A 243 -8.87 20.19 -0.25
CA GLN A 243 -10.20 19.94 0.33
C GLN A 243 -10.30 20.17 1.84
N SER A 244 -9.21 19.96 2.59
CA SER A 244 -9.26 20.07 4.05
C SER A 244 -9.18 21.53 4.49
N SER A 245 -9.81 21.86 5.61
CA SER A 245 -9.51 23.11 6.31
C SER A 245 -8.08 23.11 6.86
N PHE A 246 -7.59 24.27 7.32
CA PHE A 246 -6.29 24.33 7.99
C PHE A 246 -6.24 23.43 9.23
N GLU A 247 -7.26 23.49 10.08
CA GLU A 247 -7.32 22.71 11.34
C GLU A 247 -7.31 21.20 11.09
N GLU A 248 -8.13 20.71 10.16
CA GLU A 248 -8.13 19.29 9.78
C GLU A 248 -6.76 18.83 9.27
N PHE A 249 -6.08 19.70 8.51
CA PHE A 249 -4.78 19.39 7.96
C PHE A 249 -3.68 19.41 9.04
N LEU A 250 -3.78 20.32 10.00
CA LEU A 250 -2.90 20.45 11.14
C LEU A 250 -3.02 19.26 12.09
N ASP A 251 -4.24 18.83 12.40
CA ASP A 251 -4.48 17.65 13.24
C ASP A 251 -3.90 16.39 12.61
N LYS A 252 -4.04 16.24 11.29
CA LYS A 252 -3.42 15.14 10.57
C LYS A 252 -1.89 15.18 10.65
N PHE A 253 -1.29 16.35 10.44
CA PHE A 253 0.15 16.53 10.57
C PHE A 253 0.65 16.15 11.98
N ARG A 254 -0.06 16.60 13.02
CA ARG A 254 0.26 16.26 14.42
C ARG A 254 0.18 14.77 14.70
N ASN A 255 -0.86 14.09 14.22
CA ASN A 255 -1.01 12.65 14.41
C ASN A 255 0.15 11.86 13.78
N GLU A 256 0.59 12.26 12.60
CA GLU A 256 1.71 11.61 11.93
C GLU A 256 3.07 11.94 12.59
N LEU A 257 3.22 13.16 13.07
CA LEU A 257 4.41 13.57 13.81
C LEU A 257 4.53 12.83 15.15
N LEU A 258 3.42 12.62 15.87
CA LEU A 258 3.38 11.83 17.10
C LEU A 258 3.83 10.39 16.85
N PHE A 259 3.33 9.75 15.78
CA PHE A 259 3.77 8.43 15.39
C PHE A 259 5.29 8.39 15.16
N PHE A 260 5.86 9.36 14.44
CA PHE A 260 7.31 9.46 14.24
C PHE A 260 8.11 9.57 15.54
N THR A 261 7.65 10.38 16.50
CA THR A 261 8.37 10.56 17.77
C THR A 261 8.42 9.30 18.64
N GLN A 262 7.45 8.39 18.50
CA GLN A 262 7.41 7.13 19.26
C GLN A 262 8.49 6.12 18.82
N PHE A 263 9.03 6.23 17.59
CA PHE A 263 10.07 5.32 17.08
C PHE A 263 11.52 5.78 17.34
N LYS A 264 11.71 6.94 18.00
CA LYS A 264 13.04 7.44 18.39
C LYS A 264 13.45 7.10 19.84
N LYS A 265 12.62 6.37 20.58
CA LYS A 265 12.97 5.78 21.89
C LYS A 265 13.34 4.31 21.70
#